data_AF-A0AB34KLQ4-F1
#
_entry.id   AF-A0AB34KLQ4-F1
#
_cell.length_a   1.000
_cell.length_b   1.000
_cell.length_c   1.000
_cell.angle_alpha   90.00
_cell.angle_beta   90.00
_cell.angle_gamma   90.00
#
_symmetry.space_group_name_H-M   'P 1'
#
loop_
_entity.id
_entity.type
_entity.pdbx_description
1 polymer ?
#
loop_
_entity_poly.entity_id
_entity_poly.type
_entity_poly.pdbx_seq_one_letter_code
_entity_poly.pdbx_strand_id
1 'polypeptide(L)'
;MPRSPSDATRFTSNGPPNAAPSVNSAGSRINFGEAPPNETAQQKIARLRAAAANSKRGKETGFDTVVRVGRVWADRAHKATAFGLIGLTIVAGVVATAGITDMLMHNRRRRNEWLAEKRAQSAAELLEARRAQSVGTVTEDQMLLINRERVREEAEAEKKNQPGMFKRAGSYLFGGLEKEEQKGGKLGAAAAKAGEAVQPVKEQLLGQNEDPGVLKSVEQKIESNRRQGEHIEEMIKPLGGPLDRQAESAVQAATSSGKSWTSWLTGR
;
A
#
# COMPACT_ATOMS: atom_id res chain seq x y z
N MET A 1 -67.84 -8.42 69.84
CA MET A 1 -66.72 -7.68 70.47
C MET A 1 -65.77 -7.21 69.37
N PRO A 2 -65.51 -5.90 69.23
CA PRO A 2 -64.67 -5.35 68.17
C PRO A 2 -63.19 -5.62 68.47
N ARG A 3 -62.41 -5.94 67.42
CA ARG A 3 -60.99 -6.31 67.50
C ARG A 3 -60.14 -5.05 67.35
N SER A 4 -59.22 -4.82 68.28
CA SER A 4 -58.35 -3.64 68.34
C SER A 4 -57.31 -3.61 67.19
N PRO A 5 -56.95 -2.44 66.61
CA PRO A 5 -56.09 -2.36 65.41
C PRO A 5 -54.58 -2.46 65.68
N SER A 6 -54.14 -2.86 66.87
CA SER A 6 -52.72 -2.83 67.26
C SER A 6 -51.96 -4.14 67.00
N ASP A 7 -52.55 -5.12 66.31
CA ASP A 7 -51.96 -6.45 66.09
C ASP A 7 -51.81 -6.81 64.59
N ALA A 8 -51.33 -5.87 63.77
CA ALA A 8 -51.18 -6.08 62.32
C ALA A 8 -49.84 -5.60 61.72
N THR A 9 -48.85 -5.20 62.53
CA THR A 9 -47.53 -4.76 62.02
C THR A 9 -46.35 -5.35 62.77
N ARG A 10 -46.41 -6.64 63.09
CA ARG A 10 -45.24 -7.37 63.61
C ARG A 10 -44.83 -8.50 62.67
N PHE A 11 -44.36 -8.08 61.49
CA PHE A 11 -43.43 -8.79 60.61
C PHE A 11 -43.36 -10.32 60.78
N THR A 12 -44.43 -11.02 60.41
CA THR A 12 -44.40 -12.47 60.19
C THR A 12 -43.93 -12.70 58.76
N SER A 13 -42.63 -12.92 58.59
CA SER A 13 -42.06 -13.49 57.37
C SER A 13 -42.55 -14.92 57.25
N ASN A 14 -43.60 -15.16 56.47
CA ASN A 14 -44.13 -16.51 56.18
C ASN A 14 -43.31 -17.22 55.09
N GLY A 15 -41.98 -17.12 55.17
CA GLY A 15 -41.05 -17.95 54.38
C GLY A 15 -40.69 -19.20 55.18
N PRO A 16 -40.47 -20.36 54.54
CA PRO A 16 -40.07 -21.59 55.22
C PRO A 16 -38.82 -21.36 56.09
N PRO A 17 -38.66 -22.03 57.25
CA PRO A 17 -37.46 -21.93 58.05
C PRO A 17 -36.29 -22.49 57.23
N ASN A 18 -35.53 -21.60 56.60
CA ASN A 18 -34.23 -21.95 56.04
C ASN A 18 -33.38 -22.43 57.20
N ALA A 19 -33.10 -23.73 57.24
CA ALA A 19 -32.05 -24.31 58.04
C ALA A 19 -30.80 -23.44 57.83
N ALA A 20 -30.40 -22.72 58.88
CA ALA A 20 -29.17 -21.96 58.86
C ALA A 20 -28.04 -22.96 58.54
N PRO A 21 -27.28 -22.81 57.44
CA PRO A 21 -25.97 -23.43 57.43
C PRO A 21 -25.24 -22.82 58.63
N SER A 22 -24.65 -23.65 59.48
CA SER A 22 -23.67 -23.19 60.46
C SER A 22 -22.56 -22.50 59.68
N VAL A 23 -22.66 -21.19 59.57
CA VAL A 23 -21.67 -20.34 58.93
C VAL A 23 -20.52 -20.22 59.91
N ASN A 24 -19.68 -21.24 59.96
CA ASN A 24 -18.25 -21.06 60.20
C ASN A 24 -17.66 -20.32 58.99
N SER A 25 -18.18 -19.13 58.68
CA SER A 25 -17.46 -18.20 57.85
C SER A 25 -16.37 -17.67 58.75
N ALA A 26 -15.15 -18.15 58.52
CA ALA A 26 -13.98 -17.31 58.62
C ALA A 26 -14.16 -16.12 57.65
N GLY A 27 -15.13 -15.26 57.95
CA GLY A 27 -15.38 -14.03 57.23
C GLY A 27 -14.16 -13.17 57.49
N SER A 28 -13.44 -12.84 56.43
CA SER A 28 -12.30 -11.93 56.51
C SER A 28 -12.76 -10.65 57.21
N ARG A 29 -12.42 -10.52 58.50
CA ARG A 29 -12.75 -9.33 59.27
C ARG A 29 -11.99 -8.19 58.62
N ILE A 30 -12.73 -7.23 58.07
CA ILE A 30 -12.14 -6.01 57.52
C ILE A 30 -11.42 -5.33 58.68
N ASN A 31 -10.10 -5.24 58.59
CA ASN A 31 -9.30 -4.57 59.60
C ASN A 31 -9.40 -3.05 59.34
N PHE A 32 -10.15 -2.36 60.20
CA PHE A 32 -10.41 -0.93 60.07
C PHE A 32 -9.29 -0.06 60.68
N GLY A 33 -8.23 -0.66 61.23
CA GLY A 33 -7.18 0.05 61.96
C GLY A 33 -7.68 0.67 63.27
N GLU A 34 -6.74 1.07 64.13
CA GLU A 34 -7.05 1.78 65.38
C GLU A 34 -7.57 3.19 65.07
N ALA A 35 -8.63 3.62 65.77
CA ALA A 35 -9.27 4.90 65.52
C ALA A 35 -8.49 6.04 66.21
N PRO A 36 -8.17 7.14 65.52
CA PRO A 36 -7.56 8.31 66.16
C PRO A 36 -8.49 8.91 67.22
N PRO A 37 -7.97 9.30 68.40
CA PRO A 37 -8.77 10.00 69.39
C PRO A 37 -9.11 11.40 68.85
N ASN A 38 -10.40 11.71 68.71
CA ASN A 38 -10.98 12.97 68.23
C ASN A 38 -11.26 13.12 66.72
N GLU A 39 -11.58 12.04 65.98
CA GLU A 39 -12.05 12.15 64.58
C GLU A 39 -13.47 12.76 64.48
N THR A 40 -13.71 13.64 63.49
CA THR A 40 -15.07 14.13 63.19
C THR A 40 -15.92 13.02 62.54
N ALA A 41 -17.24 13.07 62.69
CA ALA A 41 -18.15 12.06 62.14
C ALA A 41 -18.00 11.87 60.62
N GLN A 42 -17.73 12.96 59.87
CA GLN A 42 -17.49 12.89 58.43
C GLN A 42 -16.15 12.21 58.09
N GLN A 43 -15.09 12.52 58.83
CA GLN A 43 -13.78 11.88 58.65
C GLN A 43 -13.82 10.39 58.96
N LYS A 44 -14.61 9.97 59.97
CA LYS A 44 -14.85 8.56 60.27
C LYS A 44 -15.46 7.81 59.10
N ILE A 45 -16.50 8.35 58.47
CA ILE A 45 -17.15 7.73 57.31
C ILE A 45 -16.17 7.63 56.13
N ALA A 46 -15.40 8.69 55.88
CA ALA A 46 -14.38 8.68 54.84
C ALA A 46 -13.32 7.60 55.08
N ARG A 47 -12.82 7.46 56.32
CA ARG A 47 -11.88 6.41 56.71
C ARG A 47 -12.47 5.02 56.54
N LEU A 48 -13.68 4.77 57.04
CA LEU A 48 -14.34 3.47 56.93
C LEU A 48 -14.61 3.11 55.46
N ARG A 49 -14.97 4.08 54.63
CA ARG A 49 -15.14 3.89 53.19
C ARG A 49 -13.79 3.58 52.51
N ALA A 50 -12.71 4.26 52.89
CA ALA A 50 -11.38 3.99 52.39
C ALA A 50 -10.86 2.60 52.83
N ALA A 51 -11.07 2.23 54.10
CA ALA A 51 -10.71 0.92 54.64
C ALA A 51 -11.53 -0.20 53.97
N ALA A 52 -12.83 0.01 53.73
CA ALA A 52 -13.67 -0.92 52.99
C ALA A 52 -13.28 -1.02 51.51
N ALA A 53 -12.88 0.09 50.88
CA ALA A 53 -12.37 0.08 49.51
C ALA A 53 -11.03 -0.67 49.41
N ASN A 54 -10.16 -0.52 50.42
CA ASN A 54 -8.90 -1.25 50.51
C ASN A 54 -9.10 -2.73 50.81
N SER A 55 -10.08 -3.11 51.65
CA SER A 55 -10.37 -4.53 51.89
C SER A 55 -11.00 -5.23 50.68
N LYS A 56 -11.75 -4.48 49.84
CA LYS A 56 -12.27 -4.98 48.56
C LYS A 56 -11.18 -5.28 47.54
N ARG A 57 -9.99 -4.68 47.65
CA ARG A 57 -8.85 -4.94 46.76
C ARG A 57 -8.17 -6.29 47.02
N GLY A 58 -8.58 -7.03 48.06
CA GLY A 58 -7.97 -8.31 48.43
C GLY A 58 -6.56 -8.10 49.02
N LYS A 59 -6.11 -9.05 49.85
CA LYS A 59 -4.71 -9.07 50.31
C LYS A 59 -3.89 -9.77 49.24
N GLU A 60 -3.28 -9.00 48.33
CA GLU A 60 -2.33 -9.55 47.35
C GLU A 60 -1.15 -10.18 48.11
N THR A 61 -0.79 -11.42 47.75
CA THR A 61 0.46 -12.02 48.23
C THR A 61 1.64 -11.38 47.50
N GLY A 62 2.83 -11.30 48.11
CA GLY A 62 3.99 -10.69 47.45
C GLY A 62 4.31 -11.32 46.08
N PHE A 63 4.02 -12.60 45.92
CA PHE A 63 4.10 -13.30 44.64
C PHE A 63 3.11 -12.74 43.60
N ASP A 64 1.86 -12.49 43.99
CA ASP A 64 0.83 -11.93 43.10
C ASP A 64 1.21 -10.51 42.62
N THR A 65 1.82 -9.70 43.50
CA THR A 65 2.35 -8.39 43.12
C THR A 65 3.47 -8.50 42.08
N VAL A 66 4.41 -9.42 42.25
CA VAL A 66 5.51 -9.64 41.28
C VAL A 66 4.96 -10.12 39.94
N VAL A 67 4.00 -11.03 39.92
CA VAL A 67 3.36 -11.51 38.69
C VAL A 67 2.63 -10.37 37.96
N ARG A 68 1.92 -9.51 38.70
CA ARG A 68 1.23 -8.34 38.12
C ARG A 68 2.22 -7.37 37.46
N VAL A 69 3.30 -7.03 38.15
CA VAL A 69 4.35 -6.15 37.59
C VAL A 69 5.06 -6.82 36.41
N GLY A 70 5.35 -8.11 36.52
CA GLY A 70 5.99 -8.91 35.48
C GLY A 70 5.17 -8.93 34.19
N ARG A 71 3.85 -9.09 34.28
CA ARG A 71 2.96 -9.05 33.10
C ARG A 71 3.03 -7.71 32.38
N VAL A 72 2.95 -6.60 33.12
CA VAL A 72 3.03 -5.25 32.53
C VAL A 72 4.39 -5.02 31.87
N TRP A 73 5.47 -5.51 32.46
CA TRP A 73 6.81 -5.42 31.87
C TRP A 73 6.96 -6.29 30.64
N ALA A 74 6.42 -7.52 30.64
CA ALA A 74 6.43 -8.40 29.49
C ALA A 74 5.66 -7.77 28.30
N ASP A 75 4.47 -7.22 28.56
CA ASP A 75 3.68 -6.55 27.53
C ASP A 75 4.41 -5.31 26.97
N ARG A 76 5.10 -4.57 27.84
CA ARG A 76 5.87 -3.38 27.43
C ARG A 76 7.13 -3.75 26.65
N ALA A 77 7.82 -4.82 27.04
CA ALA A 77 8.96 -5.38 26.32
C ALA A 77 8.53 -5.90 24.94
N HIS A 78 7.40 -6.62 24.85
CA HIS A 78 6.88 -7.10 23.58
C HIS A 78 6.55 -5.94 22.63
N LYS A 79 5.87 -4.90 23.13
CA LYS A 79 5.58 -3.69 22.33
C LYS A 79 6.86 -2.96 21.90
N ALA A 80 7.84 -2.82 22.79
CA ALA A 80 9.12 -2.19 22.46
C ALA A 80 9.86 -2.96 21.36
N THR A 81 9.92 -4.29 21.45
CA THR A 81 10.55 -5.13 20.43
C THR A 81 9.78 -5.06 19.11
N ALA A 82 8.45 -5.12 19.14
CA ALA A 82 7.63 -5.03 17.93
C ALA A 82 7.86 -3.70 17.20
N PHE A 83 7.76 -2.57 17.91
CA PHE A 83 8.04 -1.26 17.32
C PHE A 83 9.50 -1.09 16.92
N GLY A 84 10.44 -1.70 17.66
CA GLY A 84 11.86 -1.72 17.29
C GLY A 84 12.12 -2.44 15.99
N LEU A 85 11.51 -3.62 15.79
CA LEU A 85 11.62 -4.38 14.53
C LEU A 85 10.99 -3.62 13.36
N ILE A 86 9.83 -3.00 13.56
CA ILE A 86 9.19 -2.15 12.54
C ILE A 86 10.07 -0.95 12.19
N GLY A 87 10.65 -0.28 13.19
CA GLY A 87 11.59 0.82 12.95
C GLY A 87 12.84 0.36 12.18
N LEU A 88 13.39 -0.80 12.56
CA LEU A 88 14.57 -1.37 11.92
C LEU A 88 14.31 -1.75 10.46
N THR A 89 13.13 -2.30 10.12
CA THR A 89 12.80 -2.62 8.72
C THR A 89 12.65 -1.38 7.86
N ILE A 90 12.09 -0.29 8.41
CA ILE A 90 11.99 0.99 7.70
C ILE A 90 13.39 1.56 7.43
N VAL A 91 14.26 1.60 8.44
CA VAL A 91 15.65 2.09 8.28
C VAL A 91 16.41 1.24 7.28
N ALA A 92 16.29 -0.09 7.35
CA ALA A 92 16.90 -1.00 6.39
C ALA A 92 16.39 -0.75 4.95
N GLY A 93 15.08 -0.50 4.78
CA GLY A 93 14.49 -0.16 3.48
C GLY A 93 15.01 1.16 2.90
N VAL A 94 15.19 2.18 3.74
CA VAL A 94 15.78 3.46 3.32
C VAL A 94 17.24 3.27 2.89
N VAL A 95 18.04 2.55 3.68
CA VAL A 95 19.44 2.27 3.37
C VAL A 95 19.57 1.46 2.06
N ALA A 96 18.74 0.44 1.87
CA ALA A 96 18.73 -0.35 0.64
C ALA A 96 18.41 0.51 -0.60
N THR A 97 17.40 1.38 -0.49
CA THR A 97 16.99 2.27 -1.59
C THR A 97 18.09 3.29 -1.90
N ALA A 98 18.75 3.83 -0.88
CA ALA A 98 19.92 4.70 -1.05
C ALA A 98 21.06 3.98 -1.77
N GLY A 99 21.37 2.73 -1.37
CA GLY A 99 22.40 1.91 -2.02
C GLY A 99 22.09 1.59 -3.49
N ILE A 100 20.85 1.22 -3.81
CA ILE A 100 20.42 0.99 -5.20
C ILE A 100 20.57 2.28 -6.02
N THR A 101 20.15 3.42 -5.47
CA THR A 101 20.22 4.71 -6.15
C THR A 101 21.66 5.13 -6.41
N ASP A 102 22.54 4.94 -5.43
CA ASP A 102 23.97 5.27 -5.56
C ASP A 102 24.64 4.40 -6.63
N MET A 103 24.40 3.09 -6.60
CA MET A 103 24.93 2.16 -7.62
C MET A 103 24.42 2.51 -9.03
N LEU A 104 23.14 2.88 -9.16
CA LEU A 104 22.58 3.33 -10.44
C LEU A 104 23.22 4.62 -10.94
N MET A 105 23.43 5.61 -10.08
CA MET A 105 24.08 6.86 -10.47
C MET A 105 25.53 6.62 -10.90
N HIS A 106 26.27 5.80 -10.16
CA HIS A 106 27.64 5.43 -10.52
C HIS A 106 27.70 4.70 -11.87
N ASN A 107 26.85 3.68 -12.05
CA ASN A 107 26.78 2.93 -13.31
C ASN A 107 26.36 3.80 -14.49
N ARG A 108 25.45 4.76 -14.28
CA ARG A 108 25.08 5.73 -15.31
C ARG A 108 26.26 6.59 -15.72
N ARG A 109 27.06 7.10 -14.78
CA ARG A 109 28.26 7.91 -15.09
C ARG A 109 29.27 7.10 -15.90
N ARG A 110 29.63 5.91 -15.43
CA ARG A 110 30.58 5.03 -16.13
C ARG A 110 30.10 4.63 -17.52
N ARG A 111 28.80 4.33 -17.67
CA ARG A 111 28.20 4.03 -18.98
C ARG A 111 28.23 5.26 -19.89
N ASN A 112 28.02 6.46 -19.36
CA ASN A 112 28.06 7.69 -20.16
C ASN A 112 29.47 7.98 -20.67
N GLU A 113 30.50 7.81 -19.85
CA GLU A 113 31.90 7.94 -20.25
C GLU A 113 32.25 6.95 -21.35
N TRP A 114 31.92 5.66 -21.15
CA TRP A 114 32.12 4.63 -22.17
C TRP A 114 31.37 4.93 -23.48
N LEU A 115 30.12 5.40 -23.39
CA LEU A 115 29.35 5.81 -24.57
C LEU A 115 29.94 7.04 -25.25
N ALA A 116 30.52 7.98 -24.51
CA ALA A 116 31.18 9.15 -25.06
C ALA A 116 32.44 8.74 -25.84
N GLU A 117 33.27 7.86 -25.26
CA GLU A 117 34.44 7.29 -25.94
C GLU A 117 34.05 6.52 -27.21
N LYS A 118 33.02 5.67 -27.13
CA LYS A 118 32.54 4.93 -28.29
C LYS A 118 32.00 5.82 -29.39
N ARG A 119 31.29 6.89 -29.04
CA ARG A 119 30.83 7.91 -30.00
C ARG A 119 32.01 8.67 -30.64
N ALA A 120 33.05 8.98 -29.87
CA ALA A 120 34.24 9.64 -30.39
C ALA A 120 35.00 8.72 -31.37
N GLN A 121 35.15 7.44 -31.03
CA GLN A 121 35.73 6.43 -31.93
C GLN A 121 34.92 6.29 -33.22
N SER A 122 33.60 6.11 -33.11
CA SER A 122 32.75 5.99 -34.30
C SER A 122 32.74 7.27 -35.16
N ALA A 123 32.81 8.44 -34.53
CA ALA A 123 32.91 9.70 -35.25
C ALA A 123 34.24 9.83 -36.02
N ALA A 124 35.35 9.39 -35.43
CA ALA A 124 36.64 9.36 -36.10
C ALA A 124 36.63 8.40 -37.31
N GLU A 125 36.09 7.19 -37.15
CA GLU A 125 35.93 6.21 -38.24
C GLU A 125 35.03 6.75 -39.37
N LEU A 126 33.94 7.45 -39.04
CA LEU A 126 33.08 8.11 -40.02
C LEU A 126 33.80 9.21 -40.79
N LEU A 127 34.63 10.01 -40.11
CA LEU A 127 35.43 11.05 -40.77
C LEU A 127 36.47 10.44 -41.72
N GLU A 128 37.11 9.34 -41.31
CA GLU A 128 38.05 8.60 -42.15
C GLU A 128 37.35 8.02 -43.39
N ALA A 129 36.20 7.37 -43.21
CA ALA A 129 35.39 6.85 -44.31
C ALA A 129 34.97 7.98 -45.29
N ARG A 130 34.55 9.14 -44.78
CA ARG A 130 34.21 10.32 -45.60
C ARG A 130 35.42 10.87 -46.35
N ARG A 131 36.61 10.88 -45.73
CA ARG A 131 37.87 11.28 -46.40
C ARG A 131 38.22 10.30 -47.52
N ALA A 132 38.17 9.00 -47.27
CA ALA A 132 38.38 7.99 -48.31
C ALA A 132 37.37 8.14 -49.45
N GLN A 133 36.12 8.51 -49.14
CA GLN A 133 35.07 8.80 -50.14
C GLN A 133 35.41 10.00 -51.02
N SER A 134 35.97 11.06 -50.44
CA SER A 134 36.40 12.21 -51.23
C SER A 134 37.59 11.92 -52.15
N VAL A 135 38.47 10.99 -51.75
CA VAL A 135 39.65 10.58 -52.53
C VAL A 135 39.33 9.49 -53.54
N GLY A 136 38.19 8.79 -53.38
CA GLY A 136 37.73 7.73 -54.28
C GLY A 136 38.29 6.33 -53.95
N THR A 137 38.97 6.15 -52.82
CA THR A 137 39.59 4.89 -52.39
C THR A 137 38.80 4.21 -51.26
N VAL A 138 37.47 4.21 -51.36
CA VAL A 138 36.58 3.71 -50.30
C VAL A 138 36.53 2.20 -50.28
N THR A 139 36.75 1.62 -49.10
CA THR A 139 36.48 0.21 -48.84
C THR A 139 34.97 -0.04 -48.72
N GLU A 140 34.50 -1.22 -49.14
CA GLU A 140 33.08 -1.60 -49.06
C GLU A 140 32.48 -1.40 -47.64
N ASP A 141 33.23 -1.77 -46.60
CA ASP A 141 32.83 -1.57 -45.20
C ASP A 141 32.63 -0.09 -44.84
N GLN A 142 33.50 0.79 -45.33
CA GLN A 142 33.42 2.24 -45.11
C GLN A 142 32.21 2.84 -45.84
N MET A 143 31.89 2.34 -47.04
CA MET A 143 30.69 2.73 -47.78
C MET A 143 29.41 2.30 -47.04
N LEU A 144 29.38 1.07 -46.51
CA LEU A 144 28.27 0.56 -45.73
C LEU A 144 28.07 1.37 -44.44
N LEU A 145 29.17 1.75 -43.77
CA LEU A 145 29.12 2.61 -42.58
C LEU A 145 28.49 3.97 -42.89
N ILE A 146 28.89 4.62 -43.99
CA ILE A 146 28.34 5.90 -44.43
C ILE A 146 26.84 5.78 -44.75
N ASN A 147 26.44 4.72 -45.45
CA ASN A 147 25.04 4.49 -45.81
C ASN A 147 24.16 4.25 -44.57
N ARG A 148 24.65 3.47 -43.60
CA ARG A 148 23.94 3.27 -42.32
C ARG A 148 23.75 4.57 -41.55
N GLU A 149 24.76 5.45 -41.56
CA GLU A 149 24.64 6.74 -40.88
C GLU A 149 23.66 7.67 -41.58
N ARG A 150 23.62 7.69 -42.93
CA ARG A 150 22.60 8.45 -43.69
C ARG A 150 21.19 7.98 -43.38
N VAL A 151 20.96 6.66 -43.43
CA VAL A 151 19.65 6.07 -43.11
C VAL A 151 19.26 6.39 -41.67
N ARG A 152 20.22 6.41 -40.75
CA ARG A 152 19.98 6.78 -39.35
C ARG A 152 19.63 8.26 -39.20
N GLU A 153 20.34 9.16 -39.86
CA GLU A 153 20.06 10.60 -39.85
C GLU A 153 18.67 10.91 -40.43
N GLU A 154 18.29 10.25 -41.54
CA GLU A 154 16.96 10.35 -42.14
C GLU A 154 15.87 9.86 -41.18
N ALA A 155 16.07 8.70 -40.55
CA ALA A 155 15.14 8.19 -39.54
C ALA A 155 15.05 9.09 -38.30
N GLU A 156 16.14 9.76 -37.89
CA GLU A 156 16.13 10.73 -36.79
C GLU A 156 15.42 12.03 -37.18
N ALA A 157 15.56 12.49 -38.42
CA ALA A 157 14.83 13.63 -38.96
C ALA A 157 13.31 13.33 -39.01
N GLU A 158 12.94 12.13 -39.47
CA GLU A 158 11.55 11.67 -39.44
C GLU A 158 11.01 11.59 -38.01
N LYS A 159 11.78 11.07 -37.05
CA LYS A 159 11.36 11.02 -35.64
C LYS A 159 11.17 12.40 -35.02
N LYS A 160 12.00 13.39 -35.39
CA LYS A 160 11.81 14.79 -34.95
C LYS A 160 10.57 15.43 -35.55
N ASN A 161 10.23 15.05 -36.78
CA ASN A 161 9.01 15.51 -37.46
C ASN A 161 7.75 14.77 -37.00
N GLN A 162 7.89 13.61 -36.34
CA GLN A 162 6.78 12.84 -35.79
C GLN A 162 6.32 13.41 -34.43
N PRO A 163 4.99 13.51 -34.18
CA PRO A 163 4.49 13.91 -32.88
C PRO A 163 4.92 12.89 -31.82
N GLY A 164 5.42 13.39 -30.68
CA GLY A 164 5.90 12.55 -29.58
C GLY A 164 4.85 11.55 -29.10
N MET A 165 5.28 10.42 -28.54
CA MET A 165 4.40 9.30 -28.16
C MET A 165 3.22 9.74 -27.27
N PHE A 166 3.40 10.74 -26.41
CA PHE A 166 2.34 11.33 -25.60
C PHE A 166 1.29 12.09 -26.42
N LYS A 167 1.70 12.84 -27.46
CA LYS A 167 0.77 13.49 -28.39
C LYS A 167 0.00 12.47 -29.22
N ARG A 168 0.64 11.35 -29.59
CA ARG A 168 -0.02 10.24 -30.28
C ARG A 168 -1.07 9.55 -29.40
N ALA A 169 -0.72 9.23 -28.15
CA ALA A 169 -1.65 8.66 -27.19
C ALA A 169 -2.81 9.62 -26.87
N GLY A 170 -2.53 10.91 -26.68
CA GLY A 170 -3.55 11.94 -26.54
C GLY A 170 -4.47 12.02 -27.76
N SER A 171 -3.92 12.05 -28.98
CA SER A 171 -4.72 12.06 -30.21
C SER A 171 -5.52 10.77 -30.42
N TYR A 172 -5.07 9.63 -29.88
CA TYR A 172 -5.82 8.38 -29.94
C TYR A 172 -7.01 8.39 -28.97
N LEU A 173 -6.82 8.96 -27.77
CA LEU A 173 -7.87 9.04 -26.75
C LEU A 173 -8.88 10.17 -27.02
N PHE A 174 -8.44 11.30 -27.57
CA PHE A 174 -9.26 12.50 -27.80
C PHE A 174 -9.61 12.75 -29.26
N GLY A 175 -8.94 12.12 -30.23
CA GLY A 175 -9.23 12.29 -31.67
C GLY A 175 -10.55 11.66 -32.12
N GLY A 176 -11.20 10.87 -31.24
CA GLY A 176 -12.59 10.45 -31.42
C GLY A 176 -13.60 11.59 -31.20
N LEU A 177 -13.29 12.54 -30.31
CA LEU A 177 -14.18 13.67 -29.97
C LEU A 177 -14.11 14.79 -31.02
N GLU A 178 -12.91 15.14 -31.53
CA GLU A 178 -12.76 16.18 -32.56
C GLU A 178 -13.40 15.80 -33.90
N LYS A 179 -13.35 14.52 -34.28
CA LYS A 179 -14.02 14.02 -35.50
C LYS A 179 -15.54 14.03 -35.38
N GLU A 180 -16.08 13.98 -34.17
CA GLU A 180 -17.51 14.10 -33.91
C GLU A 180 -17.96 15.58 -33.88
N GLU A 181 -17.10 16.48 -33.41
CA GLU A 181 -17.36 17.92 -33.36
C GLU A 181 -17.34 18.58 -34.77
N GLN A 182 -16.47 18.13 -35.68
CA GLN A 182 -16.49 18.60 -37.08
C GLN A 182 -17.69 18.08 -37.89
N LYS A 183 -18.30 16.96 -37.48
CA LYS A 183 -19.47 16.39 -38.15
C LYS A 183 -20.80 16.90 -37.56
N GLY A 184 -20.76 17.47 -36.37
CA GLY A 184 -21.91 18.02 -35.63
C GLY A 184 -21.96 19.55 -35.63
N GLY A 185 -21.99 20.17 -36.81
CA GLY A 185 -22.24 21.61 -36.95
C GLY A 185 -23.61 21.98 -36.37
N LYS A 186 -23.64 22.33 -35.07
CA LYS A 186 -24.65 23.12 -34.33
C LYS A 186 -24.48 23.08 -32.78
N LEU A 187 -23.57 22.27 -32.22
CA LEU A 187 -23.37 22.19 -30.75
C LEU A 187 -22.20 23.04 -30.20
N GLY A 188 -21.19 23.37 -31.02
CA GLY A 188 -20.05 24.20 -30.59
C GLY A 188 -20.42 25.63 -30.16
N ALA A 189 -21.54 26.17 -30.65
CA ALA A 189 -22.05 27.48 -30.23
C ALA A 189 -22.71 27.45 -28.82
N ALA A 190 -23.15 26.28 -28.35
CA ALA A 190 -23.71 26.11 -27.01
C ALA A 190 -22.62 25.86 -25.95
N ALA A 191 -21.54 25.16 -26.31
CA ALA A 191 -20.39 24.94 -25.42
C ALA A 191 -19.61 26.24 -25.15
N ALA A 192 -19.47 27.13 -26.14
CA ALA A 192 -18.86 28.45 -25.95
C ALA A 192 -19.66 29.35 -24.98
N LYS A 193 -21.00 29.19 -24.91
CA LYS A 193 -21.85 29.90 -23.92
C LYS A 193 -21.90 29.24 -22.55
N ALA A 194 -21.56 27.95 -22.43
CA ALA A 194 -21.44 27.27 -21.14
C ALA A 194 -20.10 27.60 -20.43
N GLY A 195 -19.05 27.98 -21.17
CA GLY A 195 -17.74 28.36 -20.62
C GLY A 195 -17.73 29.64 -19.78
N GLU A 196 -18.75 30.51 -19.92
CA GLU A 196 -18.82 31.80 -19.23
C GLU A 196 -19.60 31.73 -17.89
N ALA A 197 -20.28 30.61 -17.60
CA ALA A 197 -21.12 30.45 -16.40
C ALA A 197 -20.53 29.49 -15.32
N VAL A 198 -19.31 28.97 -15.49
CA VAL A 198 -18.73 27.92 -14.62
C VAL A 198 -17.79 28.49 -13.54
N GLN A 199 -17.70 29.82 -13.37
CA GLN A 199 -16.85 30.39 -12.32
C GLN A 199 -17.37 30.28 -10.86
N PRO A 200 -18.66 29.99 -10.53
CA PRO A 200 -19.07 29.84 -9.13
C PRO A 200 -19.32 28.39 -8.66
N VAL A 201 -18.91 27.34 -9.38
CA VAL A 201 -19.25 25.94 -9.00
C VAL A 201 -18.06 25.14 -8.45
N LYS A 202 -16.88 25.74 -8.33
CA LYS A 202 -15.66 25.04 -7.90
C LYS A 202 -15.62 24.67 -6.40
N GLU A 203 -16.61 25.04 -5.60
CA GLU A 203 -16.57 24.92 -4.13
C GLU A 203 -17.60 23.95 -3.52
N GLN A 204 -18.30 23.14 -4.33
CA GLN A 204 -19.35 22.23 -3.82
C GLN A 204 -19.34 20.77 -4.31
N LEU A 205 -18.28 20.28 -4.97
CA LEU A 205 -18.17 18.86 -5.35
C LEU A 205 -17.07 18.10 -4.58
N LEU A 206 -17.14 18.19 -3.25
CA LEU A 206 -16.57 17.20 -2.35
C LEU A 206 -17.71 16.27 -1.90
N GLY A 207 -17.86 15.15 -2.60
CA GLY A 207 -18.68 14.02 -2.15
C GLY A 207 -19.83 13.64 -3.08
N GLN A 208 -19.63 12.60 -3.91
CA GLN A 208 -20.38 11.34 -3.84
C GLN A 208 -20.15 10.46 -5.09
N ASN A 209 -19.75 9.22 -4.79
CA ASN A 209 -20.03 7.95 -5.48
C ASN A 209 -19.49 7.73 -6.91
N GLU A 210 -18.54 6.78 -6.97
CA GLU A 210 -17.97 6.20 -8.19
C GLU A 210 -18.81 4.99 -8.66
N ASP A 211 -19.16 4.98 -9.95
CA ASP A 211 -19.90 3.90 -10.60
C ASP A 211 -18.99 2.74 -11.04
N PRO A 212 -19.33 1.46 -10.76
CA PRO A 212 -18.54 0.27 -11.11
C PRO A 212 -18.59 -0.14 -12.60
N GLY A 213 -19.10 0.72 -13.49
CA GLY A 213 -19.33 0.39 -14.91
C GLY A 213 -18.07 0.45 -15.79
N VAL A 214 -17.14 1.35 -15.47
CA VAL A 214 -15.95 1.60 -16.32
C VAL A 214 -14.93 0.46 -16.23
N LEU A 215 -14.74 -0.12 -15.03
CA LEU A 215 -13.81 -1.23 -14.83
C LEU A 215 -14.21 -2.49 -15.61
N LYS A 216 -15.50 -2.82 -15.65
CA LYS A 216 -16.01 -3.96 -16.44
C LYS A 216 -15.81 -3.77 -17.95
N SER A 217 -15.95 -2.53 -18.44
CA SER A 217 -15.74 -2.23 -19.86
C SER A 217 -14.27 -2.36 -20.27
N VAL A 218 -13.35 -2.04 -19.36
CA VAL A 218 -11.90 -2.19 -19.57
C VAL A 218 -11.50 -3.66 -19.48
N GLU A 219 -12.03 -4.40 -18.51
CA GLU A 219 -11.77 -5.83 -18.33
C GLU A 219 -12.27 -6.66 -19.53
N GLN A 220 -13.49 -6.39 -20.01
CA GLN A 220 -14.04 -7.08 -21.18
C GLN A 220 -13.24 -6.81 -22.46
N LYS A 221 -12.64 -5.61 -22.58
CA LYS A 221 -11.82 -5.23 -23.74
C LYS A 221 -10.40 -5.81 -23.68
N ILE A 222 -9.84 -5.97 -22.47
CA ILE A 222 -8.58 -6.68 -22.24
C ILE A 222 -8.76 -8.17 -22.54
N GLU A 223 -9.86 -8.78 -22.10
CA GLU A 223 -10.17 -10.19 -22.35
C GLU A 223 -10.37 -10.48 -23.85
N SER A 224 -10.97 -9.55 -24.60
CA SER A 224 -11.13 -9.70 -26.05
C SER A 224 -9.81 -9.60 -26.81
N ASN A 225 -8.88 -8.76 -26.36
CA ASN A 225 -7.54 -8.66 -26.96
C ASN A 225 -6.67 -9.87 -26.62
N ARG A 226 -6.82 -10.44 -25.42
CA ARG A 226 -6.10 -11.65 -25.00
C ARG A 226 -6.45 -12.86 -25.88
N ARG A 227 -7.73 -13.01 -26.26
CA ARG A 227 -8.21 -14.10 -27.13
C ARG A 227 -7.77 -13.97 -28.59
N GLN A 228 -7.45 -12.76 -29.05
CA GLN A 228 -6.97 -12.53 -30.42
C GLN A 228 -5.47 -12.82 -30.58
N GLY A 229 -4.69 -12.72 -29.50
CA GLY A 229 -3.26 -13.06 -29.50
C GLY A 229 -2.96 -14.56 -29.48
N GLU A 230 -3.88 -15.39 -29.00
CA GLU A 230 -3.66 -16.84 -28.82
C GLU A 230 -3.68 -17.63 -30.15
N HIS A 231 -4.27 -17.09 -31.22
CA HIS A 231 -4.49 -17.85 -32.45
C HIS A 231 -3.35 -17.76 -33.48
N ILE A 232 -2.27 -17.01 -33.19
CA ILE A 232 -1.16 -16.77 -34.13
C ILE A 232 0.12 -17.55 -33.76
N GLU A 233 0.25 -18.09 -32.54
CA GLU A 233 1.51 -18.69 -32.07
C GLU A 233 1.63 -20.23 -32.20
N GLU A 234 0.64 -20.93 -32.78
CA GLU A 234 0.66 -22.41 -32.80
C GLU A 234 1.48 -23.04 -33.95
N MET A 235 2.12 -22.27 -34.81
CA MET A 235 3.01 -22.83 -35.84
C MET A 235 4.39 -22.16 -35.82
N ILE A 236 5.40 -23.02 -35.71
CA ILE A 236 6.86 -22.79 -35.81
C ILE A 236 7.55 -22.70 -34.44
N LYS A 237 7.82 -23.87 -33.85
CA LYS A 237 8.92 -24.07 -32.88
C LYS A 237 10.18 -24.50 -33.64
N PRO A 238 11.16 -23.63 -33.93
CA PRO A 238 12.49 -24.09 -34.26
C PRO A 238 13.22 -24.47 -32.96
N LEU A 239 13.92 -25.60 -32.98
CA LEU A 239 14.79 -26.04 -31.89
C LEU A 239 15.85 -24.96 -31.60
N GLY A 240 15.63 -24.18 -30.54
CA GLY A 240 16.53 -23.13 -30.07
C GLY A 240 17.77 -23.66 -29.35
N GLY A 241 18.81 -22.83 -29.32
CA GLY A 241 20.11 -23.13 -28.73
C GLY A 241 20.09 -23.20 -27.19
N PRO A 242 21.23 -23.42 -26.53
CA PRO A 242 21.30 -23.58 -25.08
C PRO A 242 20.84 -22.33 -24.30
N LEU A 243 20.98 -21.13 -24.88
CA LEU A 243 20.44 -19.89 -24.30
C LEU A 243 18.90 -19.82 -24.39
N ASP A 244 18.31 -20.31 -25.47
CA ASP A 244 16.85 -20.29 -25.64
C ASP A 244 16.18 -21.26 -24.65
N ARG A 245 16.85 -22.38 -24.34
CA ARG A 245 16.40 -23.31 -23.29
C ARG A 245 16.48 -22.71 -21.89
N GLN A 246 17.48 -21.85 -21.64
CA GLN A 246 17.58 -21.11 -20.38
C GLN A 246 16.56 -19.98 -20.28
N ALA A 247 16.24 -19.33 -21.40
CA ALA A 247 15.15 -18.37 -21.47
C ALA A 247 13.79 -19.05 -21.26
N GLU A 248 13.54 -20.20 -21.90
CA GLU A 248 12.34 -21.00 -21.67
C GLU A 248 12.24 -21.48 -20.22
N SER A 249 13.33 -21.94 -19.61
CA SER A 249 13.30 -22.36 -18.20
C SER A 249 13.08 -21.18 -17.25
N ALA A 250 13.65 -20.00 -17.55
CA ALA A 250 13.41 -18.78 -16.79
C ALA A 250 11.96 -18.28 -16.95
N VAL A 251 11.38 -18.38 -18.15
CA VAL A 251 9.99 -18.02 -18.44
C VAL A 251 9.02 -19.01 -17.79
N GLN A 252 9.32 -20.31 -17.79
CA GLN A 252 8.54 -21.32 -17.06
C GLN A 252 8.68 -21.16 -15.54
N ALA A 253 9.85 -20.78 -15.03
CA ALA A 253 10.05 -20.44 -13.63
C ALA A 253 9.29 -19.17 -13.23
N ALA A 254 9.25 -18.15 -14.10
CA ALA A 254 8.46 -16.94 -13.89
C ALA A 254 6.95 -17.21 -13.94
N THR A 255 6.50 -18.06 -14.87
CA THR A 255 5.09 -18.45 -15.00
C THR A 255 4.62 -19.31 -13.81
N SER A 256 5.47 -20.21 -13.30
CA SER A 256 5.16 -21.02 -12.10
C SER A 256 5.29 -20.23 -10.79
N SER A 257 6.19 -19.24 -10.74
CA SER A 257 6.27 -18.23 -9.67
C SER A 257 5.16 -17.17 -9.76
N GLY A 258 4.36 -17.19 -10.83
CA GLY A 258 3.17 -16.35 -11.04
C GLY A 258 1.95 -16.74 -10.19
N LYS A 259 2.10 -17.73 -9.29
CA LYS A 259 1.17 -17.96 -8.17
C LYS A 259 1.31 -16.80 -7.19
N SER A 260 0.63 -15.74 -7.59
CA SER A 260 0.55 -14.41 -7.04
C SER A 260 0.52 -14.40 -5.51
N TRP A 261 1.32 -13.50 -4.93
CA TRP A 261 1.24 -13.00 -3.55
C TRP A 261 -0.18 -12.71 -3.05
N THR A 262 -1.16 -12.52 -3.94
CA THR A 262 -2.59 -12.38 -3.60
C THR A 262 -3.24 -13.68 -3.10
N SER A 263 -2.74 -14.88 -3.47
CA SER A 263 -3.27 -16.17 -2.99
C SER A 263 -3.09 -16.34 -1.47
N TRP A 264 -2.03 -15.77 -0.90
CA TRP A 264 -1.84 -15.73 0.56
C TRP A 264 -2.87 -14.82 1.27
N LEU A 265 -3.33 -13.76 0.60
CA LEU A 265 -4.32 -12.82 1.16
C LEU A 265 -5.77 -13.33 1.03
N THR A 266 -6.07 -14.09 -0.03
CA THR A 266 -7.44 -14.58 -0.30
C THR A 266 -7.70 -16.03 0.07
N GLY A 267 -6.71 -16.75 0.61
CA GLY A 267 -6.89 -18.10 1.17
C GLY A 267 -7.50 -19.11 0.19
N ARG A 268 -7.17 -18.98 -1.09
CA ARG A 268 -7.51 -19.93 -2.17
C ARG A 268 -6.31 -20.16 -3.07
#